data_AF-A0A427ZDH9-F1
#
_entry.id   AF-A0A427ZDH9-F1
#
_cell.length_a   1.000
_cell.length_b   1.000
_cell.length_c   1.000
_cell.angle_alpha   90.00
_cell.angle_beta   90.00
_cell.angle_gamma   90.00
#
_symmetry.space_group_name_H-M   'P 1'
#
loop_
_entity.id
_entity.type
_entity.pdbx_description
1 polymer ?
#
loop_
_entity_poly.entity_id
_entity_poly.type
_entity_poly.pdbx_seq_one_letter_code
_entity_poly.pdbx_strand_id
1 'polypeptide(L)'
;MIGTWQDAKGNSYTFDASGIESDVAKLETGDYSGPDENGIYRAGIRWKNQTGAAFLIIPAGKSLPAGETVNGTDPTDTSQDRFIITQSVSEHPDVFYRVK
;
A
#
# COMPACT_ATOMS: atom_id res chain seq x y z
N MET A 1 5.42 -2.73 -9.01
CA MET A 1 4.43 -1.64 -8.87
C MET A 1 3.50 -1.57 -10.07
N ILE A 2 4.01 -1.47 -11.32
CA ILE A 2 3.18 -1.38 -12.53
C ILE A 2 2.17 -2.53 -12.61
N GLY A 3 0.91 -2.21 -12.89
CA GLY A 3 -0.18 -3.16 -13.04
C GLY A 3 -1.45 -2.70 -12.36
N THR A 4 -2.50 -3.51 -12.54
CA THR A 4 -3.79 -3.34 -11.90
C THR A 4 -3.81 -4.13 -10.59
N TRP A 5 -4.41 -3.53 -9.58
CA TRP A 5 -4.49 -4.09 -8.24
C TRP A 5 -5.91 -3.95 -7.74
N GLN A 6 -6.39 -4.95 -7.02
CA GLN A 6 -7.78 -5.02 -6.59
C GLN A 6 -7.90 -5.47 -5.13
N ASP A 7 -8.82 -4.87 -4.39
CA ASP A 7 -9.17 -5.31 -3.04
C ASP A 7 -10.30 -6.37 -3.07
N ALA A 8 -10.63 -6.93 -1.90
CA ALA A 8 -11.70 -7.91 -1.78
C ALA A 8 -13.11 -7.35 -2.10
N LYS A 9 -13.27 -6.02 -2.17
CA LYS A 9 -14.53 -5.33 -2.48
C LYS A 9 -14.68 -5.03 -3.97
N GLY A 10 -13.63 -5.29 -4.78
CA GLY A 10 -13.60 -5.04 -6.21
C GLY A 10 -13.09 -3.64 -6.61
N ASN A 11 -12.67 -2.81 -5.65
CA ASN A 11 -12.05 -1.52 -5.94
C ASN A 11 -10.69 -1.75 -6.59
N SER A 12 -10.33 -0.94 -7.58
CA SER A 12 -9.07 -1.13 -8.31
C SER A 12 -8.25 0.14 -8.48
N TYR A 13 -6.94 -0.04 -8.41
CA TYR A 13 -5.94 0.97 -8.73
C TYR A 13 -5.02 0.44 -9.83
N THR A 14 -4.71 1.28 -10.81
CA THR A 14 -3.73 0.96 -11.86
C THR A 14 -2.52 1.86 -11.68
N PHE A 15 -1.34 1.24 -11.59
CA PHE A 15 -0.06 1.95 -11.60
C PHE A 15 0.56 1.77 -12.98
N ASP A 16 0.94 2.87 -13.61
CA ASP A 16 1.68 2.86 -14.86
C ASP A 16 3.14 3.30 -14.65
N ALA A 17 3.85 3.62 -15.73
CA ALA A 17 5.23 4.09 -15.67
C ALA A 17 5.41 5.43 -14.94
N SER A 18 4.34 6.24 -14.81
CA SER A 18 4.28 7.45 -13.99
C SER A 18 3.84 7.18 -12.54
N GLY A 19 3.47 5.95 -12.19
CA GLY A 19 2.96 5.58 -10.88
C GLY A 19 1.43 5.72 -10.78
N ILE A 20 0.91 6.21 -9.65
CA ILE A 20 -0.52 6.46 -9.43
C ILE A 20 -0.97 7.86 -9.88
N GLU A 21 -0.06 8.70 -10.43
CA GLU A 21 -0.38 10.10 -10.76
C GLU A 21 -1.58 10.17 -11.73
N SER A 22 -2.73 10.51 -11.15
CA SER A 22 -4.02 10.56 -11.81
C SER A 22 -4.76 11.83 -11.38
N ASP A 23 -5.87 12.14 -12.05
CA ASP A 23 -6.72 13.29 -11.68
C ASP A 23 -7.32 13.18 -10.27
N VAL A 24 -7.27 11.99 -9.68
CA VAL A 24 -7.96 11.64 -8.43
C VAL A 24 -6.99 11.47 -7.26
N ALA A 25 -5.79 10.93 -7.50
CA ALA A 25 -4.79 10.68 -6.45
C ALA A 25 -3.35 10.83 -6.96
N LYS A 26 -2.45 11.18 -6.04
CA LYS A 26 -1.01 11.31 -6.28
C LYS A 26 -0.22 10.66 -5.14
N LEU A 27 0.83 9.93 -5.48
CA LEU A 27 1.83 9.49 -4.50
C LEU A 27 2.69 10.68 -4.09
N GLU A 28 2.80 10.90 -2.79
CA GLU A 28 3.70 11.89 -2.20
C GLU A 28 5.06 11.23 -1.97
N THR A 29 5.98 11.42 -2.90
CA THR A 29 7.38 10.98 -2.79
C THR A 29 8.22 12.10 -2.19
N GLY A 30 8.92 11.82 -1.09
CA GLY A 30 9.82 12.75 -0.40
C GLY A 30 10.91 11.98 0.36
N ASP A 31 11.64 12.63 1.25
CA ASP A 31 12.77 12.00 1.99
C ASP A 31 12.38 10.78 2.83
N TYR A 32 11.09 10.63 3.14
CA TYR A 32 10.51 9.50 3.86
C TYR A 32 10.00 8.38 2.94
N SER A 33 10.09 8.55 1.61
CA SER A 33 9.64 7.55 0.65
C SER A 33 10.77 6.61 0.24
N GLY A 34 10.51 5.31 0.30
CA GLY A 34 11.53 4.30 0.03
C GLY A 34 11.30 2.98 0.75
N PRO A 35 12.12 1.96 0.47
CA PRO A 35 12.12 0.72 1.23
C PRO A 35 12.60 0.98 2.67
N ASP A 36 11.87 0.44 3.64
CA ASP A 36 12.32 0.36 5.02
C ASP A 36 13.29 -0.83 5.23
N GLU A 37 13.75 -0.99 6.47
CA GLU A 37 14.67 -2.07 6.87
C GLU A 37 14.12 -3.49 6.63
N ASN A 38 12.80 -3.65 6.50
CA ASN A 38 12.14 -4.92 6.22
C ASN A 38 11.93 -5.16 4.72
N GLY A 39 12.27 -4.18 3.87
CA GLY A 39 12.06 -4.20 2.43
C GLY A 39 10.63 -3.82 2.03
N ILE A 40 9.87 -3.18 2.92
CA ILE A 40 8.55 -2.63 2.61
C ILE A 40 8.74 -1.22 2.06
N TYR A 41 8.23 -0.96 0.87
CA TYR A 41 8.29 0.38 0.30
C TYR A 41 7.19 1.24 0.91
N ARG A 42 7.53 2.40 1.47
CA ARG A 42 6.60 3.33 2.08
C ARG A 42 6.58 4.66 1.33
N ALA A 43 5.42 5.29 1.25
CA ALA A 43 5.22 6.62 0.71
C ALA A 43 3.95 7.24 1.30
N GLY A 44 3.68 8.50 0.97
CA GLY A 44 2.36 9.10 1.16
C GLY A 44 1.50 8.91 -0.08
N ILE A 45 0.18 8.94 0.09
CA ILE A 45 -0.78 9.11 -1.00
C ILE A 45 -1.77 10.20 -0.63
N ARG A 46 -2.15 11.05 -1.59
CA ARG A 46 -3.13 12.11 -1.39
C ARG A 46 -4.16 12.13 -2.50
N TRP A 47 -5.43 12.14 -2.14
CA TRP A 47 -6.53 12.40 -3.07
C TRP A 47 -6.82 13.90 -3.15
N LYS A 48 -7.35 14.33 -4.30
CA LYS A 48 -7.73 15.73 -4.50
C LYS A 48 -8.69 16.18 -3.40
N ASN A 49 -8.30 17.21 -2.65
CA ASN A 49 -9.05 17.83 -1.55
C ASN A 49 -9.35 16.91 -0.33
N GLN A 50 -8.58 15.84 -0.12
CA GLN A 50 -8.72 14.98 1.06
C GLN A 50 -7.42 14.89 1.87
N THR A 51 -7.53 14.46 3.11
CA THR A 51 -6.37 14.13 3.97
C THR A 51 -5.55 13.03 3.30
N GLY A 52 -4.21 13.17 3.32
CA GLY A 52 -3.31 12.13 2.85
C GLY A 52 -3.35 10.88 3.73
N ALA A 53 -2.83 9.76 3.22
CA ALA A 53 -2.71 8.50 3.94
C ALA A 53 -1.31 7.90 3.74
N ALA A 54 -0.95 6.95 4.59
CA ALA A 54 0.22 6.11 4.36
C ALA A 54 -0.07 5.13 3.22
N PHE A 55 0.93 4.94 2.38
CA PHE A 55 0.93 4.00 1.27
C PHE A 55 2.10 3.03 1.45
N LEU A 56 1.81 1.73 1.49
CA LEU A 56 2.81 0.68 1.64
C LEU A 56 2.74 -0.27 0.46
N ILE A 57 3.89 -0.68 -0.09
CA ILE A 57 4.00 -1.84 -0.97
C ILE A 57 4.83 -2.88 -0.24
N ILE A 58 4.23 -4.06 -0.10
CA ILE A 58 4.78 -5.19 0.64
C ILE A 58 5.00 -6.31 -0.38
N PRO A 59 6.26 -6.63 -0.71
CA PRO A 59 6.56 -7.73 -1.62
C PRO A 59 6.03 -9.07 -1.09
N ALA A 60 5.77 -10.01 -2.00
CA ALA A 60 5.52 -11.40 -1.65
C ALA A 60 6.62 -11.97 -0.73
N GLY A 61 6.22 -12.72 0.29
CA GLY A 61 7.10 -13.33 1.29
C GLY A 61 7.56 -12.38 2.41
N LYS A 62 7.18 -11.10 2.38
CA LYS A 62 7.40 -10.16 3.50
C LYS A 62 6.16 -10.06 4.38
N SER A 63 6.32 -9.71 5.64
CA SER A 63 5.18 -9.52 6.55
C SER A 63 5.15 -8.09 7.06
N LEU A 64 3.95 -7.59 7.36
CA LEU A 64 3.77 -6.39 8.16
C LEU A 64 4.53 -6.52 9.50
N PRO A 65 5.18 -5.45 9.99
CA PRO A 65 5.87 -5.50 11.28
C PRO A 65 4.91 -5.80 12.41
N ALA A 66 5.30 -6.70 13.32
CA ALA A 66 4.43 -7.12 14.44
C ALA A 66 3.91 -5.92 15.26
N GLY A 67 4.76 -4.92 15.52
CA GLY A 67 4.39 -3.70 16.24
C GLY A 67 3.38 -2.79 15.54
N GLU A 68 3.11 -2.99 14.25
CA GLU A 68 2.14 -2.24 13.46
C GLU A 68 0.78 -2.97 13.33
N THR A 69 0.71 -4.22 13.77
CA THR A 69 -0.48 -5.08 13.65
C THR A 69 -1.17 -5.31 15.00
N VAL A 70 -2.49 -5.46 15.00
CA VAL A 70 -3.31 -5.59 16.24
C VAL A 70 -2.84 -6.74 17.15
N ASN A 71 -2.44 -7.87 16.57
CA ASN A 71 -2.06 -9.09 17.30
C ASN A 71 -0.61 -9.54 17.04
N GLY A 72 0.25 -8.65 16.54
CA GLY A 72 1.62 -9.01 16.17
C GLY A 72 1.74 -9.94 14.96
N THR A 73 0.63 -10.17 14.24
CA THR A 73 0.54 -11.08 13.10
C THR A 73 -0.03 -10.36 11.90
N ASP A 74 0.59 -10.54 10.74
CA ASP A 74 0.09 -10.05 9.45
C ASP A 74 -1.14 -10.88 9.02
N PRO A 75 -2.34 -10.30 8.94
CA PRO A 75 -3.56 -11.03 8.60
C PRO A 75 -3.77 -11.20 7.08
N THR A 76 -2.86 -10.70 6.26
CA THR A 76 -3.00 -10.63 4.80
C THR A 76 -2.34 -11.83 4.11
N ASP A 77 -2.66 -12.06 2.83
CA ASP A 77 -2.01 -13.12 2.06
C ASP A 77 -0.57 -12.72 1.70
N THR A 78 0.38 -13.20 2.50
CA THR A 78 1.81 -12.92 2.33
C THR A 78 2.43 -13.61 1.12
N SER A 79 1.72 -14.54 0.46
CA SER A 79 2.22 -15.20 -0.76
C SER A 79 2.20 -14.28 -1.99
N GLN A 80 1.55 -13.12 -1.88
CA GLN A 80 1.37 -12.17 -2.96
C GLN A 80 1.97 -10.81 -2.62
N ASP A 81 2.34 -10.07 -3.67
CA ASP A 81 2.58 -8.65 -3.52
C ASP A 81 1.28 -7.98 -3.06
N ARG A 82 1.41 -7.06 -2.10
CA ARG A 82 0.32 -6.26 -1.59
C ARG A 82 0.67 -4.79 -1.72
N PHE A 83 -0.34 -3.96 -1.90
CA PHE A 83 -0.24 -2.60 -1.41
C PHE A 83 -1.35 -2.32 -0.41
N ILE A 84 -1.07 -1.39 0.50
CA ILE A 84 -1.96 -1.02 1.58
C ILE A 84 -2.07 0.51 1.60
N ILE A 85 -3.30 0.99 1.75
CA ILE A 85 -3.61 2.40 2.00
C ILE A 85 -4.22 2.49 3.38
N THR A 86 -3.64 3.30 4.27
CA THR A 86 -4.14 3.40 5.64
C THR A 86 -3.72 4.66 6.37
N GLN A 87 -4.50 5.03 7.40
CA GLN A 87 -4.07 5.96 8.45
C GLN A 87 -3.30 5.22 9.57
N SER A 88 -3.62 3.94 9.78
CA SER A 88 -2.91 3.04 10.70
C SER A 88 -3.06 1.58 10.25
N VAL A 89 -1.95 0.83 10.21
CA VAL A 89 -1.99 -0.61 9.88
C VAL A 89 -2.81 -1.41 10.91
N SER A 90 -2.92 -0.92 12.15
CA SER A 90 -3.73 -1.56 13.19
C SER A 90 -5.24 -1.38 12.98
N GLU A 91 -5.69 -0.47 12.12
CA GLU A 91 -7.11 -0.16 11.92
C GLU A 91 -7.79 -1.00 10.82
N HIS A 92 -7.23 -2.17 10.47
CA HIS A 92 -7.70 -3.04 9.39
C HIS A 92 -7.67 -2.35 8.02
N PRO A 93 -6.48 -2.22 7.42
CA PRO A 93 -6.32 -1.38 6.27
C PRO A 93 -6.91 -2.06 5.02
N ASP A 94 -7.30 -1.27 4.01
CA ASP A 94 -7.71 -1.83 2.73
C ASP A 94 -6.45 -2.38 2.02
N VAL A 95 -6.46 -3.69 1.75
CA VAL A 95 -5.36 -4.43 1.14
C VAL A 95 -5.71 -4.77 -0.29
N PHE A 96 -4.79 -4.46 -1.19
CA PHE A 96 -4.95 -4.69 -2.62
C PHE A 96 -3.90 -5.69 -3.10
N TYR A 97 -4.33 -6.61 -3.95
CA TYR A 97 -3.49 -7.63 -4.57
C TYR A 97 -3.38 -7.39 -6.06
N ARG A 98 -2.26 -7.79 -6.65
CA ARG A 98 -2.04 -7.63 -8.08
C ARG A 98 -2.95 -8.55 -8.88
N VAL A 99 -3.70 -7.99 -9.82
CA VAL A 99 -4.49 -8.76 -10.79
C VAL A 99 -3.54 -9.33 -11.83
N LYS A 100 -3.62 -10.64 -12.08
CA LYS A 100 -2.81 -11.34 -13.08
C LYS A 100 -3.25 -11.04 -14.51
#